data_AF-A0A3G9GXS5-F1
#
_entry.id   AF-A0A3G9GXS5-F1
#
_cell.length_a   1.000
_cell.length_b   1.000
_cell.length_c   1.000
_cell.angle_alpha   90.00
_cell.angle_beta   90.00
_cell.angle_gamma   90.00
#
_symmetry.space_group_name_H-M   'P 1'
#
loop_
_entity.id
_entity.type
_entity.pdbx_description
1 polymer ?
#
loop_
_entity_poly.entity_id
_entity_poly.type
_entity_poly.pdbx_seq_one_letter_code
_entity_poly.pdbx_strand_id
1 'polypeptide(L)'
;MKVSDIFNIVHNALEAKNHGRKISQKAMAEELGISMRTYQDWRTGKAQPVAARALMQMLGELDDDEIVRVVHKIRALDEQSDSK
;
A
#
# COMPACT_ATOMS: atom_id res chain seq x y z
N MET A 1 12.99 -7.44 7.27
CA MET A 1 11.56 -7.12 7.22
C MET A 1 10.90 -7.94 6.12
N LYS A 2 9.77 -8.59 6.41
CA LYS A 2 8.95 -9.33 5.43
C LYS A 2 7.95 -8.38 4.75
N VAL A 3 7.43 -8.75 3.57
CA VAL A 3 6.40 -7.96 2.87
C VAL A 3 5.14 -7.78 3.73
N SER A 4 4.77 -8.81 4.50
CA SER A 4 3.66 -8.74 5.46
C SER A 4 3.85 -7.67 6.53
N ASP A 5 5.08 -7.42 6.97
CA ASP A 5 5.37 -6.41 7.99
C ASP A 5 5.10 -5.01 7.42
N ILE A 6 5.59 -4.78 6.20
CA ILE A 6 5.35 -3.53 5.46
C ILE A 6 3.86 -3.30 5.24
N PHE A 7 3.16 -4.35 4.83
CA PHE A 7 1.72 -4.30 4.58
C PHE A 7 0.93 -3.92 5.84
N ASN A 8 1.32 -4.47 7.00
CA ASN A 8 0.70 -4.14 8.27
C ASN A 8 1.00 -2.70 8.72
N ILE A 9 2.22 -2.20 8.50
CA ILE A 9 2.60 -0.80 8.80
C ILE A 9 1.71 0.17 8.00
N VAL A 10 1.61 -0.04 6.68
CA VAL A 10 0.81 0.83 5.81
C VAL A 10 -0.68 0.74 6.15
N HIS A 11 -1.21 -0.47 6.38
CA HIS A 11 -2.60 -0.65 6.79
C HIS A 11 -2.93 0.14 8.07
N ASN A 12 -2.10 0.03 9.10
CA ASN A 12 -2.33 0.73 10.37
C ASN A 12 -2.23 2.25 10.20
N ALA A 13 -1.32 2.74 9.35
CA ALA A 13 -1.22 4.17 9.04
C ALA A 13 -2.49 4.70 8.36
N LEU A 14 -3.10 3.91 7.46
CA LEU A 14 -4.37 4.26 6.83
C LEU A 14 -5.53 4.28 7.84
N GLU A 15 -5.60 3.33 8.76
CA GLU A 15 -6.60 3.36 9.86
C GLU A 15 -6.41 4.58 10.76
N ALA A 16 -5.17 4.93 11.11
CA ALA A 16 -4.87 6.12 11.90
C ALA A 16 -5.32 7.41 11.18
N LYS A 17 -5.07 7.50 9.87
CA LYS A 17 -5.53 8.61 9.02
C LYS A 17 -7.05 8.68 8.95
N ASN A 18 -7.75 7.56 9.01
CA ASN A 18 -9.23 7.48 9.01
C ASN A 18 -9.85 7.82 10.37
N HIS A 19 -9.33 8.84 11.04
CA HIS A 19 -9.77 9.29 12.38
C HIS A 19 -9.71 8.16 13.42
N GLY A 20 -8.76 7.23 13.26
CA GLY A 20 -8.63 6.04 14.11
C GLY A 20 -9.76 5.01 13.95
N ARG A 21 -10.65 5.16 12.96
CA ARG A 21 -11.69 4.16 12.66
C ARG A 21 -11.08 3.00 11.90
N LYS A 22 -11.33 1.80 12.40
CA LYS A 22 -10.90 0.56 11.72
C LYS A 22 -11.45 0.50 10.31
N ILE A 23 -10.60 0.07 9.38
CA ILE A 23 -10.99 -0.19 8.00
C ILE A 23 -10.97 -1.69 7.81
N SER A 24 -12.09 -2.26 7.37
CA SER A 24 -12.16 -3.70 7.16
C SER A 24 -11.19 -4.12 6.04
N GLN A 25 -10.63 -5.33 6.14
CA GLN A 25 -9.81 -5.90 5.06
C GLN A 25 -10.58 -5.99 3.74
N LYS A 26 -11.90 -6.17 3.81
CA LYS A 26 -12.78 -6.18 2.64
C LYS A 26 -12.81 -4.80 1.95
N ALA A 27 -13.03 -3.73 2.71
CA ALA A 27 -13.06 -2.37 2.17
C ALA A 27 -11.71 -2.00 1.53
N MET A 28 -10.59 -2.33 2.18
CA MET A 28 -9.26 -2.11 1.61
C MET A 28 -9.02 -2.92 0.34
N ALA A 29 -9.52 -4.16 0.27
CA ALA A 29 -9.39 -4.98 -0.93
C ALA A 29 -10.23 -4.40 -2.08
N GLU A 30 -11.43 -3.90 -1.78
CA GLU A 30 -12.30 -3.20 -2.73
C GLU A 30 -11.64 -1.93 -3.28
N GLU A 31 -11.06 -1.08 -2.42
CA GLU A 31 -10.31 0.11 -2.82
C GLU A 31 -9.12 -0.21 -3.73
N LEU A 32 -8.47 -1.35 -3.52
CA LEU A 32 -7.33 -1.81 -4.33
C LEU A 32 -7.73 -2.61 -5.57
N GLY A 33 -9.03 -2.83 -5.82
CA GLY A 33 -9.51 -3.62 -6.97
C GLY A 33 -9.08 -5.09 -6.92
N ILE A 34 -8.83 -5.65 -5.73
CA ILE A 34 -8.38 -7.04 -5.55
C ILE A 34 -9.37 -7.86 -4.73
N SER A 35 -9.25 -9.18 -4.78
CA SER A 35 -10.06 -10.06 -3.92
C SER A 35 -9.66 -9.93 -2.44
N MET A 36 -10.63 -10.09 -1.54
CA MET A 36 -10.38 -10.14 -0.09
C MET A 36 -9.36 -11.22 0.29
N ARG A 37 -9.35 -12.36 -0.42
CA ARG A 37 -8.37 -13.44 -0.22
C ARG A 37 -6.95 -12.98 -0.56
N THR A 38 -6.78 -12.27 -1.66
CA THR A 38 -5.47 -11.70 -2.06
C THR A 38 -4.95 -10.77 -0.99
N TYR A 39 -5.80 -9.87 -0.48
CA TYR A 39 -5.45 -8.96 0.60
C TYR A 39 -5.01 -9.70 1.87
N GLN A 40 -5.77 -10.71 2.28
CA GLN A 40 -5.46 -11.52 3.45
C GLN A 40 -4.16 -12.32 3.30
N ASP A 41 -3.92 -12.91 2.12
CA ASP A 41 -2.71 -13.67 1.84
C ASP A 41 -1.46 -12.77 1.91
N TRP A 42 -1.55 -11.51 1.45
CA TRP A 42 -0.47 -10.53 1.60
C TRP A 42 -0.26 -10.11 3.06
N ARG A 43 -1.34 -9.81 3.79
CA ARG A 43 -1.28 -9.36 5.18
C ARG A 43 -0.70 -10.43 6.12
N THR A 44 -1.07 -11.69 5.90
CA THR A 44 -0.56 -12.85 6.68
C THR A 44 0.79 -13.36 6.19
N GLY A 45 1.28 -12.84 5.06
CA GLY A 45 2.56 -13.23 4.48
C GLY A 45 2.55 -14.59 3.77
N LYS A 46 1.38 -15.16 3.51
CA LYS A 46 1.20 -16.39 2.72
C LYS A 46 1.57 -16.19 1.25
N ALA A 47 1.36 -14.99 0.72
CA ALA A 47 1.90 -14.56 -0.56
C ALA A 47 2.79 -13.32 -0.35
N GLN A 48 4.01 -13.35 -0.87
CA GLN A 48 5.00 -12.27 -0.70
C GLN A 48 5.50 -11.80 -2.07
N PRO A 49 4.79 -10.87 -2.73
CA PRO A 49 5.25 -10.31 -3.99
C PRO A 49 6.64 -9.66 -3.83
N VAL A 50 7.65 -10.23 -4.48
CA VAL A 50 9.05 -9.75 -4.40
C VAL A 50 9.16 -8.30 -4.88
N ALA A 51 8.37 -7.94 -5.89
CA ALA A 51 8.30 -6.57 -6.41
C ALA A 51 7.89 -5.55 -5.33
N ALA A 52 6.95 -5.89 -4.43
CA ALA A 52 6.54 -5.00 -3.35
C ALA A 52 7.68 -4.72 -2.37
N ARG A 53 8.48 -5.75 -2.05
CA ARG A 53 9.67 -5.57 -1.22
C ARG A 53 10.70 -4.66 -1.90
N ALA A 54 11.01 -4.93 -3.16
CA ALA A 54 11.99 -4.15 -3.91
C ALA A 54 11.57 -2.68 -4.04
N LEU A 55 10.29 -2.42 -4.34
CA LEU A 55 9.72 -1.07 -4.40
C LEU A 55 9.92 -0.32 -3.08
N MET A 56 9.60 -0.96 -1.95
CA MET A 56 9.72 -0.33 -0.64
C MET A 56 11.17 -0.11 -0.20
N GLN A 57 12.09 -0.97 -0.64
CA GLN A 57 13.53 -0.73 -0.45
C GLN A 57 13.98 0.48 -1.27
N MET A 58 13.61 0.58 -2.54
CA MET A 58 13.95 1.74 -3.38
C MET A 58 13.38 3.04 -2.84
N LEU A 59 12.14 3.04 -2.35
CA LEU A 59 11.55 4.21 -1.70
C LEU A 59 12.28 4.61 -0.42
N GLY A 60 12.83 3.66 0.33
CA GLY A 60 13.58 3.92 1.56
C GLY A 60 14.99 4.48 1.36
N GLU A 61 15.52 4.46 0.14
CA GLU A 61 16.81 5.08 -0.20
C GLU A 61 16.68 6.57 -0.55
N LEU A 62 15.46 7.06 -0.73
CA LEU A 62 15.16 8.45 -1.06
C LEU A 62 15.10 9.30 0.21
N ASP A 63 15.39 10.59 0.08
CA ASP A 63 15.13 11.55 1.16
C ASP A 63 13.63 11.86 1.33
N ASP A 64 13.27 12.51 2.44
CA ASP A 64 11.87 12.79 2.78
C ASP A 64 11.12 13.57 1.67
N ASP A 65 11.79 14.56 1.06
CA ASP A 65 11.20 15.40 0.01
C ASP A 65 11.01 14.62 -1.31
N GLU A 66 11.98 13.76 -1.65
CA GLU A 66 11.95 12.86 -2.79
C GLU A 66 10.84 11.82 -2.65
N ILE A 67 10.67 11.21 -1.47
CA ILE A 67 9.58 10.28 -1.17
C ILE A 67 8.24 10.95 -1.46
N VAL A 68 8.01 12.14 -0.90
CA VAL A 68 6.75 12.89 -1.09
C VAL A 68 6.52 13.20 -2.57
N ARG A 69 7.56 13.64 -3.28
CA ARG A 69 7.47 13.96 -4.71
C ARG A 69 7.11 12.74 -5.56
N VAL A 70 7.73 11.59 -5.30
CA VAL A 70 7.46 10.34 -6.02
C VAL A 70 6.04 9.85 -5.76
N VAL A 71 5.58 9.83 -4.50
CA VAL A 71 4.23 9.40 -4.13
C VAL A 71 3.17 10.30 -4.78
N HIS A 72 3.37 11.62 -4.81
CA HIS A 72 2.46 12.54 -5.50
C HIS A 72 2.42 12.30 -7.01
N LYS A 73 3.57 12.03 -7.64
CA LYS A 73 3.62 11.71 -9.07
C LYS A 73 2.87 10.41 -9.38
N ILE A 74 3.01 9.38 -8.55
CA ILE A 74 2.27 8.11 -8.70
C ILE A 74 0.76 8.38 -8.63
N ARG A 75 0.30 9.12 -7.63
CA ARG A 75 -1.14 9.45 -7.48
C ARG A 75 -1.70 10.18 -8.70
N ALA A 76 -0.96 11.16 -9.21
CA ALA A 76 -1.38 11.92 -10.39
C ALA A 76 -1.48 11.04 -11.66
N LEU A 77 -0.66 9.99 -11.78
CA LEU A 77 -0.73 9.04 -12.91
C LEU A 77 -1.91 8.07 -12.79
N ASP A 78 -2.27 7.69 -11.56
CA ASP A 78 -3.41 6.82 -11.26
C ASP A 78 -4.74 7.53 -11.61
N GLU A 79 -4.90 8.78 -11.16
CA GLU A 79 -6.08 9.63 -11.46
C GLU A 79 -6.28 9.85 -12.98
N GLN A 80 -5.19 9.87 -13.76
CA GLN A 80 -5.23 9.98 -15.22
C GLN A 80 -5.60 8.67 -15.93
N SER A 81 -5.38 7.52 -15.28
CA SER A 81 -5.70 6.20 -15.81
C SER A 81 -7.19 5.89 -15.64
N ASP A 82 -7.80 6.36 -14.54
CA ASP A 82 -9.23 6.19 -14.25
C ASP A 82 -10.16 7.12 -15.07
N SER A 83 -9.59 8.13 -15.73
CA SER A 83 -10.33 9.10 -16.56
C SER A 83 -10.46 8.71 -18.04
N LYS A 84 -10.02 7.49 -18.41
CA LYS A 84 -10.10 6.93 -19.78
C LYS A 84 -10.97 5.69 -19.82
#